data_AF-A0A0F9PJJ6-F1
#
_entry.id   AF-A0A0F9PJJ6-F1
#
_cell.length_a   1.000
_cell.length_b   1.000
_cell.length_c   1.000
_cell.angle_alpha   90.00
_cell.angle_beta   90.00
_cell.angle_gamma   90.00
#
_symmetry.space_group_name_H-M   'P 1'
#
loop_
_entity.id
_entity.type
_entity.pdbx_description
1 polymer ?
#
loop_
_entity_poly.entity_id
_entity_poly.type
_entity_poly.pdbx_seq_one_letter_code
_entity_poly.pdbx_strand_id
1 'polypeptide(L)' 'MLLKKLVDKGLISPPDWLPLNTQYLTMMGSVAYGVKGSASDVDLYGIVIPTKEVLFPHLSGEI' A
#
# COMPACT_ATOMS: atom_id res chain seq x y z
N MET A 1 5.95 1.54 -9.90
CA MET A 1 5.36 1.95 -8.60
C MET A 1 6.23 1.45 -7.45
N LEU A 2 6.29 2.15 -6.30
CA LEU A 2 7.17 1.81 -5.16
C LEU A 2 6.93 0.39 -4.62
N LEU A 3 5.67 0.04 -4.31
CA LEU A 3 5.33 -1.28 -3.74
C LEU A 3 5.79 -2.43 -4.65
N LYS A 4 5.56 -2.32 -5.96
CA LYS A 4 6.04 -3.34 -6.91
C LYS A 4 7.56 -3.52 -6.82
N LYS A 5 8.33 -2.43 -6.77
CA LYS A 5 9.80 -2.50 -6.65
C LYS A 5 10.25 -3.17 -5.34
N LEU A 6 9.50 -2.99 -4.25
CA LEU A 6 9.82 -3.61 -2.97
C LEU A 6 9.49 -5.11 -2.96
N VAL A 7 8.38 -5.51 -3.60
CA VAL A 7 8.04 -6.92 -3.83
C VAL A 7 9.07 -7.59 -4.73
N ASP A 8 9.42 -6.96 -5.86
CA ASP A 8 10.44 -7.48 -6.80
C ASP A 8 11.82 -7.68 -6.13
N LYS A 9 12.09 -6.94 -5.04
CA LYS A 9 13.31 -7.04 -4.22
C LYS A 9 13.18 -7.99 -3.02
N GLY A 10 12.00 -8.57 -2.78
CA GLY A 10 11.75 -9.44 -1.63
C GLY A 10 11.80 -8.72 -0.27
N LEU A 11 11.55 -7.40 -0.24
CA LEU A 11 11.61 -6.61 0.99
C LEU A 11 10.27 -6.52 1.75
N ILE A 12 9.17 -6.87 1.08
CA ILE A 12 7.82 -6.91 1.64
C ILE A 12 7.05 -8.10 1.06
N SER A 13 6.04 -8.59 1.79
CA SER A 13 5.18 -9.71 1.38
C SER A 13 3.69 -9.34 1.46
N PRO A 14 3.20 -8.39 0.66
CA PRO A 14 1.79 -8.03 0.62
C PRO A 14 0.97 -9.06 -0.18
N PRO A 15 -0.37 -8.99 -0.17
CA PRO A 15 -1.20 -9.69 -1.14
C PRO A 15 -0.79 -9.34 -2.59
N ASP A 16 -0.79 -10.33 -3.48
CA ASP A 16 -0.30 -10.19 -4.86
C ASP A 16 -0.97 -9.06 -5.65
N TRP A 17 -2.24 -8.77 -5.34
CA TRP A 17 -3.01 -7.72 -6.00
C TRP A 17 -2.67 -6.30 -5.50
N LEU A 18 -2.17 -6.13 -4.28
CA LEU A 18 -1.97 -4.81 -3.66
C LEU A 18 -1.02 -3.90 -4.48
N PRO A 19 0.15 -4.36 -4.97
CA PRO A 19 1.06 -3.53 -5.76
C PRO A 19 0.54 -3.14 -7.15
N LEU A 20 -0.50 -3.79 -7.66
CA LEU A 20 -1.10 -3.45 -8.96
C LEU A 20 -2.38 -2.63 -8.80
N ASN A 21 -3.00 -2.68 -7.63
CA ASN A 21 -4.30 -2.06 -7.35
C ASN A 21 -4.20 -0.75 -6.55
N THR A 22 -3.01 -0.32 -6.15
CA THR A 22 -2.80 0.95 -5.43
C THR A 22 -3.01 2.12 -6.38
N GLN A 23 -3.98 2.98 -6.07
CA GLN A 23 -4.37 4.13 -6.89
C GLN A 23 -3.57 5.38 -6.54
N TYR A 24 -3.22 5.52 -5.27
CA TYR A 24 -2.45 6.64 -4.75
C TYR A 24 -1.54 6.14 -3.63
N LEU A 25 -0.32 6.64 -3.61
CA LEU A 25 0.64 6.38 -2.54
C LEU A 25 1.46 7.65 -2.34
N THR A 26 1.45 8.17 -1.13
CA THR A 26 2.16 9.41 -0.80
C THR A 26 2.91 9.30 0.52
N MET A 27 3.94 10.13 0.65
CA MET A 27 4.59 10.37 1.92
C MET A 27 3.75 11.36 2.73
N MET A 28 3.63 11.09 4.02
CA MET A 28 2.89 11.93 4.95
C MET A 28 3.74 12.23 6.18
N GLY A 29 3.15 12.90 7.17
CA GLY A 29 3.74 13.09 8.48
C GLY A 29 4.88 14.11 8.50
N SER A 30 5.71 14.02 9.53
CA SER A 30 6.74 15.02 9.83
C SER A 30 7.74 15.21 8.69
N VAL A 31 8.00 14.15 7.91
CA VAL A 31 8.88 14.21 6.73
C VAL A 31 8.21 15.01 5.61
N ALA A 32 6.94 14.75 5.31
CA ALA A 32 6.22 15.48 4.27
C ALA A 32 6.03 16.96 4.63
N TYR A 33 5.86 17.28 5.92
CA TYR A 33 5.70 18.64 6.42
C TYR A 33 7.02 19.37 6.74
N GLY A 34 8.18 18.72 6.57
CA GLY A 34 9.49 19.34 6.78
C GLY A 34 9.84 19.61 8.25
N VAL A 35 9.17 18.97 9.20
CA VAL A 35 9.36 19.16 10.65
C VAL A 35 9.93 17.90 11.34
N LYS A 36 10.57 17.02 10.57
CA LYS A 36 11.17 15.80 11.11
C LYS A 36 12.36 16.07 12.02
N GLY A 37 12.48 15.28 13.10
CA GLY A 37 13.68 15.19 13.92
C GLY A 37 14.57 14.02 13.51
N SER A 38 15.71 13.85 14.19
CA SER A 38 16.66 12.76 13.93
C SER A 38 16.10 11.36 14.26
N ALA A 39 15.12 11.29 15.16
CA ALA A 39 14.46 10.06 15.57
C ALA A 39 13.07 9.86 14.94
N SER A 40 12.67 10.74 14.00
CA SER A 40 11.38 10.60 13.32
C SER A 40 11.39 9.43 12.35
N ASP A 41 10.27 8.71 12.30
CA ASP A 41 9.95 7.70 11.32
C ASP A 41 9.47 8.32 9.99
N VAL A 42 9.10 7.46 9.04
CA VAL A 42 8.61 7.85 7.71
C VAL A 42 7.23 7.26 7.48
N ASP A 43 6.23 8.13 7.34
CA ASP A 43 4.85 7.74 7.10
C ASP A 43 4.55 7.64 5.60
N LEU A 44 3.88 6.55 5.20
CA LEU A 44 3.37 6.34 3.85
C LEU A 44 1.88 6.02 3.89
N TYR A 45 1.07 6.82 3.20
CA TYR A 45 -0.38 6.60 3.11
C TYR A 45 -0.74 6.16 1.70
N GLY A 46 -1.58 5.13 1.60
CA GLY A 46 -2.02 4.56 0.33
C GLY A 46 -3.54 4.49 0.22
N ILE A 47 -4.05 4.70 -0.99
CA ILE A 47 -5.43 4.41 -1.36
C ILE A 47 -5.41 3.26 -2.37
N VAL A 48 -6.22 2.25 -2.12
CA VAL A 48 -6.30 1.04 -2.94
C VAL A 48 -7.76 0.72 -3.25
N ILE A 49 -7.99 0.17 -4.44
CA ILE A 49 -9.25 -0.51 -4.77
C ILE A 49 -8.93 -1.99 -4.87
N PRO A 50 -9.33 -2.84 -3.90
CA PRO A 50 -9.07 -4.27 -3.92
C PRO A 50 -9.68 -4.97 -5.15
N THR A 51 -9.37 -6.25 -5.34
CA THR A 51 -10.04 -7.04 -6.40
C THR A 51 -11.53 -7.20 -6.09
N LYS A 52 -12.32 -7.55 -7.11
CA LYS A 52 -13.78 -7.68 -6.96
C LYS A 52 -14.14 -8.77 -5.95
N GLU A 53 -13.37 -9.84 -5.91
CA GLU A 53 -13.55 -10.98 -5.02
C GLU A 53 -13.34 -10.59 -3.55
N VAL A 54 -12.41 -9.68 -3.28
CA VAL A 54 -12.17 -9.12 -1.94
C VAL A 54 -13.28 -8.15 -1.53
N LEU A 55 -13.74 -7.31 -2.45
CA LEU A 55 -14.82 -6.32 -2.17
C LEU A 55 -16.20 -6.98 -2.07
N PHE A 56 -16.43 -8.04 -2.82
CA PHE A 56 -17.69 -8.75 -2.93
C PHE A 56 -17.46 -10.24 -2.64
N PRO A 57 -17.42 -10.66 -1.36
CA PRO A 57 -17.07 -12.04 -1.00
C PRO A 57 -17.96 -13.10 -1.65
N HIS A 58 -19.23 -12.78 -1.93
CA HIS A 58 -20.17 -13.67 -2.63
C HIS A 58 -19.76 -14.03 -4.06
N LEU A 59 -18.87 -13.25 -4.69
CA LEU A 59 -18.29 -13.59 -5.99
C LEU A 59 -17.27 -14.74 -5.89
N SER A 60 -16.81 -15.08 -4.67
CA SER A 60 -15.89 -16.19 -4.41
C SER A 60 -16.60 -17.53 -4.20
N GLY A 61 -17.93 -17.59 -4.35
CA GLY A 61 -18.73 -18.81 -4.16
C GLY A 61 -19.22 -19.06 -2.74
N GLU A 62 -18.96 -18.14 -1.80
CA GLU A 62 -19.52 -18.14 -0.46
C GLU A 62 -20.92 -17.47 -0.50
N ILE A 63 -21.99 -18.23 -0.27
CA ILE A 63 -23.38 -17.72 -0.20
C ILE A 63 -23.88 -17.74 1.24
#